data_AF-A0A434CLV3-F1
#
_entry.id   AF-A0A434CLV3-F1
#
_cell.length_a   1.000
_cell.length_b   1.000
_cell.length_c   1.000
_cell.angle_alpha   90.00
_cell.angle_beta   90.00
_cell.angle_gamma   90.00
#
_symmetry.space_group_name_H-M   'P 1'
#
loop_
_entity.id
_entity.type
_entity.pdbx_description
1 polymer ?
#
loop_
_entity_poly.entity_id
_entity_poly.type
_entity_poly.pdbx_seq_one_letter_code
_entity_poly.pdbx_strand_id
1 'polypeptide(L)'
;GGDWFETETAWSAEAISEKLDTSLENLFPDDPGTSERLGPDLTAQWKSASGNGSASSSDGFDVADMAAAAITLREHVGEQVALAFADPAARLIASELADGLDEAGYMRADMAEIAARLGTDKTAVTNALAVCQTFEPAGIFARDLAECLSLQLAVRDRLDPAMKALIANLELLARRDFQTLKRICGVDEEDLLDMLAEIRALDPRPGMAFSGGASDAIVADVEVRAANDGSWVIELNSETLPRVLVDHIYFAQVSPHAKNQTEKDFLAECLQNANWLTRSLDQRAKTILKVASEIVRQQDAFLVHGVRHLKPLNLRTVADAIG
;
A
#
# COMPACT_ATOMS: atom_id res chain seq x y z
N GLY A 1 -44.79 -42.96 -55.43
CA GLY A 1 -44.16 -41.63 -55.37
C GLY A 1 -44.74 -40.90 -54.18
N GLY A 2 -43.97 -40.25 -53.33
CA GLY A 2 -42.54 -40.04 -53.29
C GLY A 2 -42.26 -39.42 -51.93
N ASP A 3 -41.23 -39.97 -51.29
CA ASP A 3 -40.25 -39.31 -50.43
C ASP A 3 -40.69 -38.08 -49.61
N TRP A 4 -40.91 -38.30 -48.30
CA TRP A 4 -41.03 -37.27 -47.27
C TRP A 4 -39.94 -37.41 -46.20
N PHE A 5 -38.82 -38.07 -46.56
CA PHE A 5 -37.74 -38.39 -45.63
C PHE A 5 -36.40 -37.85 -46.11
N GLU A 6 -36.31 -36.57 -46.48
CA GLU A 6 -35.00 -35.96 -46.77
C GLU A 6 -35.04 -34.43 -46.65
N THR A 7 -34.93 -33.90 -45.43
CA THR A 7 -34.35 -32.56 -45.17
C THR A 7 -33.89 -32.37 -43.71
N GLU A 8 -33.44 -33.43 -43.04
CA GLU A 8 -32.58 -33.30 -41.86
C GLU A 8 -31.12 -33.33 -42.33
N THR A 9 -30.53 -32.16 -42.60
CA THR A 9 -29.09 -31.84 -42.48
C THR A 9 -28.78 -30.58 -43.30
N ALA A 10 -28.74 -29.41 -42.66
CA ALA A 10 -28.09 -28.23 -43.25
C ALA A 10 -27.52 -27.26 -42.20
N TRP A 11 -27.30 -27.72 -40.97
CA TRP A 11 -26.71 -26.92 -39.89
C TRP A 11 -25.48 -27.68 -39.37
N SER A 12 -24.47 -27.85 -40.25
CA SER A 12 -23.19 -28.44 -39.84
C SER A 12 -22.38 -27.46 -39.00
N ALA A 13 -21.48 -27.99 -38.17
CA ALA A 13 -20.56 -27.18 -37.38
C ALA A 13 -19.72 -26.23 -38.28
N GLU A 14 -19.39 -26.64 -39.51
CA GLU A 14 -18.75 -25.76 -40.49
C GLU A 14 -19.64 -24.59 -40.93
N ALA A 15 -20.95 -24.80 -41.18
CA ALA A 15 -21.87 -23.74 -41.59
C ALA A 15 -22.17 -22.73 -40.46
N ILE A 16 -22.07 -23.19 -39.21
CA ILE A 16 -22.14 -22.34 -38.02
C ILE A 16 -20.83 -21.56 -37.84
N SER A 17 -19.68 -22.20 -38.07
CA SER A 17 -18.36 -21.55 -38.06
C SER A 17 -18.22 -20.45 -39.11
N GLU A 18 -18.69 -20.67 -40.35
CA GLU A 18 -18.66 -19.69 -41.45
C GLU A 18 -19.55 -18.46 -41.18
N LYS A 19 -20.72 -18.67 -40.55
CA LYS A 19 -21.60 -17.56 -40.13
C LYS A 19 -21.06 -16.78 -38.93
N LEU A 20 -20.30 -17.41 -38.04
CA LEU A 20 -19.65 -16.75 -36.91
C LEU A 20 -18.40 -15.97 -37.34
N ASP A 21 -17.57 -16.51 -38.24
CA ASP A 21 -16.39 -15.80 -38.77
C ASP A 21 -16.78 -14.53 -39.55
N THR A 22 -17.84 -14.60 -40.36
CA THR A 22 -18.34 -13.43 -41.11
C THR A 22 -18.94 -12.33 -40.22
N SER A 23 -19.26 -12.64 -38.96
CA SER A 23 -19.74 -11.67 -37.97
C SER A 23 -18.64 -11.06 -37.10
N LEU A 24 -17.41 -11.61 -37.16
CA LEU A 24 -16.31 -11.23 -36.28
C LEU A 24 -15.56 -9.97 -36.74
N GLU A 25 -15.67 -9.57 -38.01
CA GLU A 25 -14.84 -8.51 -38.59
C GLU A 25 -15.36 -7.09 -38.30
N ASN A 26 -16.56 -6.95 -37.72
CA ASN A 26 -17.22 -5.65 -37.50
C ASN A 26 -17.33 -5.20 -36.03
N LEU A 27 -16.74 -5.92 -35.07
CA LEU A 27 -16.86 -5.57 -33.65
C LEU A 27 -15.60 -4.91 -33.04
N PHE A 28 -14.44 -4.99 -33.69
CA PHE A 28 -13.18 -4.47 -33.13
C PHE A 28 -12.27 -3.90 -34.24
N PRO A 29 -12.27 -2.57 -34.48
CA PRO A 29 -11.50 -1.92 -35.55
C PRO A 29 -9.97 -2.00 -35.41
N ASP A 30 -9.47 -2.39 -34.23
CA ASP A 30 -8.04 -2.31 -33.86
C ASP A 30 -7.31 -3.67 -33.83
N ASP A 31 -7.92 -4.75 -34.33
CA ASP A 31 -7.28 -6.07 -34.41
C ASP A 31 -6.83 -6.39 -35.85
N PRO A 32 -5.57 -6.13 -36.24
CA PRO A 32 -5.07 -6.62 -37.51
C PRO A 32 -4.89 -8.14 -37.34
N GLY A 33 -5.83 -8.93 -37.85
CA GLY A 33 -5.98 -10.39 -37.68
C GLY A 33 -4.73 -11.23 -37.97
N THR A 34 -3.71 -11.09 -37.14
CA THR A 34 -2.41 -11.73 -37.29
C THR A 34 -2.39 -12.92 -36.35
N SER A 35 -2.84 -14.07 -36.87
CA SER A 35 -2.70 -15.36 -36.19
C SER A 35 -1.23 -15.79 -36.21
N GLU A 36 -0.39 -15.22 -35.33
CA GLU A 36 0.91 -15.83 -35.03
C GLU A 36 0.72 -17.05 -34.13
N ARG A 37 1.06 -18.23 -34.65
CA ARG A 37 1.01 -19.49 -33.92
C ARG A 37 1.96 -19.45 -32.72
N LEU A 38 1.39 -19.42 -31.53
CA LEU A 38 2.09 -19.45 -30.24
C LEU A 38 3.00 -20.68 -30.11
N GLY A 39 4.24 -20.45 -29.66
CA GLY A 39 5.16 -21.51 -29.24
C GLY A 39 4.72 -22.18 -27.92
N PRO A 40 5.08 -23.47 -27.71
CA PRO A 40 4.56 -24.30 -26.62
C PRO A 40 4.99 -23.88 -25.19
N ASP A 41 5.94 -22.95 -25.04
CA ASP A 41 6.64 -22.71 -23.77
C ASP A 41 5.82 -21.89 -22.74
N LEU A 42 5.15 -20.82 -23.19
CA LEU A 42 4.33 -19.97 -22.31
C LEU A 42 3.08 -20.68 -21.76
N THR A 43 2.52 -21.61 -22.53
CA THR A 43 1.32 -22.36 -22.11
C THR A 43 1.66 -23.41 -21.05
N ALA A 44 2.89 -23.92 -21.04
CA ALA A 44 3.36 -24.91 -20.07
C ALA A 44 3.62 -24.28 -18.69
N GLN A 45 4.16 -23.06 -18.67
CA GLN A 45 4.45 -22.32 -17.43
C GLN A 45 3.18 -21.91 -16.67
N TRP A 46 2.08 -21.69 -17.39
CA TRP A 46 0.75 -21.43 -16.80
C TRP A 46 0.03 -22.69 -16.30
N LYS A 47 0.33 -23.86 -16.88
CA LYS A 47 -0.33 -25.13 -16.52
C LYS A 47 0.40 -25.91 -15.43
N SER A 48 1.68 -25.66 -15.20
CA SER A 48 2.53 -26.50 -14.34
C SER A 48 2.37 -26.31 -12.83
N ALA A 49 1.42 -25.49 -12.35
CA ALA A 49 1.10 -25.38 -10.92
C ALA A 49 -0.12 -26.22 -10.49
N SER A 50 -0.64 -27.12 -11.34
CA SER A 50 -1.62 -28.12 -10.94
C SER A 50 -0.91 -29.38 -10.42
N GLY A 51 -0.97 -29.58 -9.10
CA GLY A 51 -0.07 -30.46 -8.35
C GLY A 51 -0.23 -31.96 -8.56
N ASN A 52 0.86 -32.69 -8.26
CA ASN A 52 0.80 -34.12 -7.91
C ASN A 52 2.00 -34.56 -7.01
N GLY A 53 1.78 -34.55 -5.69
CA GLY A 53 2.17 -35.61 -4.74
C GLY A 53 3.63 -35.90 -4.35
N SER A 54 3.96 -35.53 -3.09
CA SER A 54 4.80 -36.25 -2.10
C SER A 54 6.34 -36.15 -2.16
N ALA A 55 6.91 -35.25 -1.35
CA ALA A 55 7.81 -35.60 -0.23
C ALA A 55 8.24 -34.36 0.56
N SER A 56 7.88 -34.32 1.86
CA SER A 56 8.66 -33.75 2.96
C SER A 56 9.35 -32.38 2.73
N SER A 57 8.64 -31.30 3.02
CA SER A 57 9.18 -30.26 3.89
C SER A 57 8.01 -29.64 4.64
N SER A 58 8.21 -29.41 5.93
CA SER A 58 7.27 -28.76 6.83
C SER A 58 6.52 -27.63 6.12
N ASP A 59 5.20 -27.71 6.13
CA ASP A 59 4.32 -26.56 5.99
C ASP A 59 4.66 -25.65 7.18
N GLY A 60 5.72 -24.87 6.98
CA GLY A 60 6.07 -23.79 7.87
C GLY A 60 4.96 -22.81 7.70
N PHE A 61 3.98 -22.86 8.61
CA PHE A 61 3.29 -21.65 9.01
C PHE A 61 4.37 -20.61 9.17
N ASP A 62 4.46 -19.68 8.21
CA ASP A 62 5.46 -18.64 8.27
C ASP A 62 5.06 -17.78 9.47
N VAL A 63 5.73 -18.02 10.59
CA VAL A 63 5.54 -17.27 11.83
C VAL A 63 5.82 -15.77 11.56
N ALA A 64 6.49 -15.43 10.45
CA ALA A 64 6.64 -14.06 9.98
C ALA A 64 5.33 -13.42 9.48
N ASP A 65 4.39 -14.19 8.90
CA ASP A 65 3.06 -13.68 8.51
C ASP A 65 2.11 -13.48 9.70
N MET A 66 2.48 -14.02 10.87
CA MET A 66 1.85 -13.73 12.17
C MET A 66 2.56 -12.61 12.94
N ALA A 67 3.44 -11.83 12.31
CA ALA A 67 3.90 -10.59 12.91
C ALA A 67 2.69 -9.67 13.09
N ALA A 68 2.22 -9.53 14.33
CA ALA A 68 1.20 -8.54 14.66
C ALA A 68 1.67 -7.19 14.09
N ALA A 69 0.81 -6.58 13.26
CA ALA A 69 1.08 -5.25 12.74
C ALA A 69 1.52 -4.34 13.89
N ALA A 70 2.59 -3.59 13.69
CA ALA A 70 3.08 -2.68 14.71
C ALA A 70 1.94 -1.72 15.10
N ILE A 71 1.66 -1.61 16.41
CA ILE A 71 0.59 -0.74 16.93
C ILE A 71 0.86 0.69 16.45
N THR A 72 -0.13 1.28 15.80
CA THR A 72 -0.02 2.65 15.28
C THR A 72 -0.22 3.68 16.39
N LEU A 73 0.28 4.90 16.19
CA LEU A 73 0.08 6.01 17.15
C LEU A 73 -1.41 6.23 17.44
N ARG A 74 -2.24 6.15 16.39
CA ARG A 74 -3.69 6.34 16.50
C ARG A 74 -4.35 5.25 17.33
N GLU A 75 -3.99 3.99 17.14
CA GLU A 75 -4.51 2.88 17.94
C GLU A 75 -4.09 3.03 19.41
N HIS A 76 -2.80 3.28 19.65
CA HIS A 76 -2.25 3.45 21.00
C HIS A 76 -2.90 4.61 21.77
N VAL A 77 -3.11 5.75 21.11
CA VAL A 77 -3.82 6.89 21.71
C VAL A 77 -5.32 6.59 21.88
N GLY A 78 -5.93 5.91 20.91
CA GLY A 78 -7.35 5.53 20.96
C GLY A 78 -7.69 4.66 22.17
N GLU A 79 -6.82 3.70 22.51
CA GLU A 79 -6.94 2.88 23.72
C GLU A 79 -6.89 3.74 25.00
N GLN A 80 -5.96 4.69 25.05
CA GLN A 80 -5.84 5.60 26.20
C GLN A 80 -7.03 6.56 26.33
N VAL A 81 -7.56 7.06 25.22
CA VAL A 81 -8.80 7.86 25.22
C VAL A 81 -9.96 7.05 25.81
N ALA A 82 -10.09 5.78 25.42
CA ALA A 82 -11.14 4.91 25.93
C ALA A 82 -11.03 4.67 27.45
N LEU A 83 -9.82 4.64 27.99
CA LEU A 83 -9.55 4.44 29.42
C LEU A 83 -9.68 5.72 30.25
N ALA A 84 -9.24 6.87 29.71
CA ALA A 84 -9.18 8.13 30.45
C ALA A 84 -10.51 8.88 30.52
N PHE A 85 -11.41 8.72 29.54
CA PHE A 85 -12.64 9.50 29.42
C PHE A 85 -13.90 8.65 29.62
N ALA A 86 -14.50 8.74 30.80
CA ALA A 86 -15.80 8.13 31.10
C ALA A 86 -16.95 8.84 30.36
N ASP A 87 -16.93 10.18 30.34
CA ASP A 87 -17.96 11.00 29.68
C ASP A 87 -17.92 10.85 28.14
N PRO A 88 -19.03 10.47 27.49
CA PRO A 88 -19.07 10.31 26.03
C PRO A 88 -18.74 11.60 25.26
N ALA A 89 -19.13 12.77 25.75
CA ALA A 89 -18.87 14.03 25.06
C ALA A 89 -17.38 14.39 25.12
N ALA A 90 -16.75 14.29 26.30
CA ALA A 90 -15.30 14.47 26.44
C ALA A 90 -14.49 13.46 25.62
N ARG A 91 -14.98 12.22 25.50
CA ARG A 91 -14.34 11.17 24.68
C ARG A 91 -14.36 11.52 23.19
N LEU A 92 -15.46 12.08 22.67
CA LEU A 92 -15.54 12.55 21.28
C LEU A 92 -14.57 13.71 21.02
N ILE A 93 -14.42 14.62 21.98
CA ILE A 93 -13.44 15.70 21.88
C ILE A 93 -12.02 15.11 21.86
N ALA A 94 -11.72 14.16 22.74
CA ALA A 94 -10.42 13.51 22.81
C ALA A 94 -10.09 12.68 21.56
N SER A 95 -11.06 12.01 20.94
CA SER A 95 -10.85 11.30 19.67
C SER A 95 -10.58 12.28 18.52
N GLU A 96 -11.28 13.41 18.47
CA GLU A 96 -11.00 14.44 17.47
C GLU A 96 -9.60 15.04 17.64
N LEU A 97 -9.15 15.21 18.88
CA LEU A 97 -7.77 15.60 19.17
C LEU A 97 -6.79 14.50 18.73
N ALA A 98 -7.10 13.23 18.98
CA ALA A 98 -6.23 12.13 18.58
C ALA A 98 -6.06 12.06 17.05
N ASP A 99 -7.12 12.34 16.29
CA ASP A 99 -7.07 12.40 14.83
C ASP A 99 -6.28 13.59 14.29
N GLY A 100 -6.13 14.67 15.08
CA GLY A 100 -5.36 15.87 14.75
C GLY A 100 -3.87 15.82 15.12
N LEU A 101 -3.37 14.70 15.66
CA LEU A 101 -1.96 14.50 15.97
C LEU A 101 -1.11 14.34 14.69
N ASP A 102 0.06 14.97 14.68
CA ASP A 102 1.08 14.69 13.66
C ASP A 102 1.90 13.42 13.97
N GLU A 103 2.71 12.97 13.01
CA GLU A 103 3.56 11.77 13.16
C GLU A 103 4.56 11.89 14.33
N ALA A 104 4.96 13.11 14.70
CA ALA A 104 5.85 13.34 15.82
C ALA A 104 5.12 13.39 17.17
N GLY A 105 3.79 13.36 17.17
CA GLY A 105 2.94 13.40 18.36
C GLY A 105 2.52 14.81 18.79
N TYR A 106 2.68 15.83 17.94
CA TYR A 106 2.28 17.22 18.25
C TYR A 106 0.85 17.54 17.82
N MET A 107 0.21 18.40 18.61
CA MET A 107 -1.11 18.98 18.35
C MET A 107 -0.96 20.39 17.77
N ARG A 108 -1.00 20.51 16.45
CA ARG A 108 -0.80 21.79 15.74
C ARG A 108 -2.09 22.53 15.38
N ALA A 109 -3.23 21.85 15.51
CA ALA A 109 -4.53 22.43 15.16
C ALA A 109 -4.96 23.52 16.17
N ASP A 110 -5.77 24.47 15.73
CA ASP A 110 -6.33 25.49 16.62
C ASP A 110 -7.49 24.91 17.43
N MET A 111 -7.40 25.01 18.76
CA MET A 111 -8.46 24.61 19.69
C MET A 111 -9.79 25.32 19.42
N ALA A 112 -9.77 26.55 18.92
CA ALA A 112 -10.99 27.29 18.58
C ALA A 112 -11.67 26.71 17.33
N GLU A 113 -10.90 26.28 16.33
CA GLU A 113 -11.44 25.63 15.12
C GLU A 113 -12.02 24.26 15.45
N ILE A 114 -11.33 23.48 16.29
CA ILE A 114 -11.82 22.19 16.80
C ILE A 114 -13.13 22.39 17.57
N ALA A 115 -13.19 23.38 18.47
CA ALA A 115 -14.39 23.69 19.23
C ALA A 115 -15.57 24.06 18.32
N ALA A 116 -15.34 24.90 17.31
CA ALA A 116 -16.36 25.30 16.34
C ALA A 116 -16.89 24.11 15.53
N ARG A 117 -16.00 23.22 15.08
CA ARG A 117 -16.36 22.01 14.32
C ARG A 117 -17.19 21.02 15.14
N LEU A 118 -16.87 20.87 16.41
CA LEU A 118 -17.59 20.00 17.34
C LEU A 118 -18.85 20.67 17.96
N GLY A 119 -19.06 21.96 17.72
CA GLY A 119 -20.17 22.71 18.33
C GLY A 119 -20.07 22.81 19.85
N THR A 120 -18.84 22.83 20.40
CA THR A 120 -18.57 22.86 21.84
C THR A 120 -17.82 24.14 22.24
N ASP A 121 -17.62 24.34 23.54
CA ASP A 121 -16.83 25.46 24.05
C ASP A 121 -15.33 25.17 24.01
N LYS A 122 -14.52 26.20 23.79
CA LYS A 122 -13.05 26.11 23.78
C LYS A 122 -12.50 25.59 25.11
N THR A 123 -13.18 25.91 26.23
CA THR A 123 -12.78 25.42 27.56
C THR A 123 -12.88 23.91 27.66
N ALA A 124 -13.92 23.29 27.09
CA ALA A 124 -14.10 21.84 27.08
C ALA A 124 -12.98 21.16 26.28
N VAL A 125 -12.61 21.72 25.12
CA VAL A 125 -11.49 21.22 24.31
C VAL A 125 -10.16 21.34 25.06
N THR A 126 -9.92 22.47 25.72
CA THR A 126 -8.68 22.70 26.48
C THR A 126 -8.56 21.74 27.68
N ASN A 127 -9.68 21.46 28.35
CA ASN A 127 -9.71 20.50 29.45
C ASN A 127 -9.44 19.07 28.98
N ALA A 128 -10.03 18.66 27.84
CA ALA A 128 -9.75 17.37 27.25
C ALA A 128 -8.28 17.25 26.82
N LEU A 129 -7.73 18.29 26.19
CA LEU A 129 -6.31 18.35 25.81
C LEU A 129 -5.40 18.17 27.03
N ALA A 130 -5.68 18.83 28.14
CA ALA A 130 -4.88 18.72 29.36
C ALA A 130 -4.84 17.28 29.91
N VAL A 131 -5.94 16.52 29.76
CA VAL A 131 -5.97 15.09 30.10
C VAL A 131 -5.17 14.28 29.07
N CYS A 132 -5.35 14.54 27.78
CA CYS A 132 -4.59 13.86 26.72
C CYS A 132 -3.07 14.07 26.84
N GLN A 133 -2.62 15.23 27.33
CA GLN A 133 -1.20 15.52 27.59
C GLN A 133 -0.58 14.68 28.73
N THR A 134 -1.39 13.93 29.47
CA THR A 134 -0.92 12.97 30.49
C THR A 134 -0.73 11.54 29.96
N PHE A 135 -1.01 11.33 28.67
CA PHE A 135 -0.89 10.03 28.04
C PHE A 135 0.57 9.61 27.83
N GLU A 136 0.78 8.31 27.68
CA GLU A 136 2.06 7.72 27.35
C GLU A 136 2.18 7.50 25.83
N PRO A 137 3.31 7.80 25.19
CA PRO A 137 4.54 8.34 25.77
C PRO A 137 4.44 9.81 26.17
N ALA A 138 5.01 10.17 27.32
CA ALA A 138 5.01 11.55 27.80
C ALA A 138 5.49 12.57 26.73
N GLY A 139 4.75 13.67 26.60
CA GLY A 139 5.03 14.73 25.62
C GLY A 139 4.21 14.65 24.32
N ILE A 140 3.40 13.60 24.12
CA ILE A 140 2.36 13.61 23.08
C ILE A 140 1.29 14.67 23.39
N PHE A 141 0.61 15.16 22.35
CA PHE A 141 -0.33 16.29 22.42
C PHE A 141 0.28 17.63 22.84
N ALA A 142 1.60 17.76 22.86
CA ALA A 142 2.25 19.05 22.97
C ALA A 142 1.97 19.91 21.73
N ARG A 143 1.90 21.22 21.89
CA ARG A 143 1.72 22.18 20.79
C ARG A 143 3.04 22.63 20.19
N ASP A 144 4.09 22.60 21.00
CA ASP A 144 5.45 22.94 20.61
C ASP A 144 6.49 22.11 21.37
N LEU A 145 7.76 22.27 20.98
CA LEU A 145 8.89 21.55 21.59
C LEU A 145 9.05 21.90 23.07
N ALA A 146 8.82 23.16 23.46
CA ALA A 146 8.97 23.60 24.84
C ALA A 146 7.93 22.93 25.75
N GLU A 147 6.68 22.82 25.29
CA GLU A 147 5.62 22.11 25.98
C GLU A 147 5.90 20.60 26.04
N CYS A 148 6.38 19.99 24.95
CA CYS A 148 6.75 18.56 24.93
C CYS A 148 7.81 18.22 25.98
N LEU A 149 8.92 18.97 26.01
CA LEU A 149 9.98 18.76 27.00
C LEU A 149 9.50 19.06 28.42
N SER A 150 8.65 20.07 28.59
CA SER A 150 8.07 20.41 29.90
C SER A 150 7.19 19.28 30.44
N LEU A 151 6.34 18.67 29.59
CA LEU A 151 5.49 17.54 29.97
C LEU A 151 6.36 16.34 30.40
N GLN A 152 7.41 16.02 29.64
CA GLN A 152 8.30 14.92 29.98
C GLN A 152 9.07 15.14 31.28
N LEU A 153 9.52 16.38 31.53
CA LEU A 153 10.22 16.74 32.78
C LEU A 153 9.27 16.78 33.98
N ALA A 154 8.01 17.16 33.77
CA ALA A 154 7.00 17.12 34.82
C ALA A 154 6.74 15.68 35.30
N VAL A 155 6.67 14.72 34.38
CA VAL A 155 6.51 13.29 34.72
C VAL A 155 7.73 12.75 35.50
N ARG A 156 8.93 13.26 35.21
CA ARG A 156 10.17 12.87 35.92
C ARG A 156 10.41 13.62 37.24
N ASP A 157 9.52 14.53 37.63
CA ASP A 157 9.69 15.43 38.79
C ASP A 157 10.99 16.25 38.71
N ARG A 158 11.37 16.68 37.48
CA ARG A 158 12.58 17.47 37.18
C ARG A 158 12.26 18.87 36.63
N LEU A 159 10.99 19.24 36.58
CA LEU A 159 10.56 20.56 36.08
C LEU A 159 10.65 21.64 37.16
N ASP A 160 11.87 21.91 37.63
CA ASP A 160 12.16 22.99 38.58
C ASP A 160 12.14 24.39 37.91
N PRO A 161 12.19 25.50 38.68
CA PRO A 161 12.16 26.84 38.11
C PRO A 161 13.31 27.15 37.14
N ALA A 162 14.51 26.59 37.38
CA ALA A 162 15.66 26.79 36.51
C ALA A 162 15.46 26.08 35.17
N MET A 163 14.96 24.85 35.20
CA MET A 163 14.65 24.04 34.03
C MET A 163 13.52 24.67 33.21
N LYS A 164 12.47 25.19 33.86
CA LYS A 164 11.43 25.99 33.18
C LYS A 164 12.01 27.21 32.47
N ALA A 165 12.94 27.92 33.10
CA ALA A 165 13.60 29.06 32.50
C ALA A 165 14.46 28.66 31.29
N LEU A 166 15.15 27.52 31.35
CA LEU A 166 15.92 26.98 30.24
C LEU A 166 15.01 26.62 29.05
N ILE A 167 13.92 25.87 29.30
CA ILE A 167 12.96 25.46 28.26
C ILE A 167 12.25 26.65 27.60
N ALA A 168 11.98 27.72 28.37
CA ALA A 168 11.43 28.95 27.80
C ALA A 168 12.42 29.70 26.87
N ASN A 169 13.70 29.30 26.85
CA ASN A 169 14.79 29.95 26.11
C ASN A 169 15.60 28.94 25.26
N LEU A 170 14.95 27.95 24.64
CA LEU A 170 15.61 26.94 23.81
C LEU A 170 16.39 27.53 22.62
N GLU A 171 16.02 28.72 22.13
CA GLU A 171 16.77 29.43 21.09
C GLU A 171 18.20 29.79 21.52
N LEU A 172 18.39 30.14 22.80
CA LEU A 172 19.72 30.42 23.35
C LEU A 172 20.57 29.16 23.41
N LEU A 173 19.93 28.02 23.71
CA LEU A 173 20.57 26.71 23.68
C LEU A 173 21.01 26.35 22.25
N ALA A 174 20.14 26.55 21.26
CA ALA A 174 20.47 26.32 19.85
C ALA A 174 21.65 27.17 19.37
N ARG A 175 21.78 28.40 19.89
CA ARG A 175 22.90 29.32 19.60
C ARG A 175 24.15 29.07 20.44
N ARG A 176 24.10 28.13 21.39
CA ARG A 176 25.17 27.82 22.35
C ARG A 176 25.57 29.01 23.25
N ASP A 177 24.62 29.91 23.54
CA ASP A 177 24.84 31.04 24.43
C ASP A 177 24.66 30.63 25.91
N PHE A 178 25.62 29.86 26.41
CA PHE A 178 25.59 29.34 27.78
C PHE A 178 25.75 30.44 28.83
N GLN A 179 26.42 31.56 28.51
CA GLN A 179 26.62 32.64 29.48
C GLN A 179 25.29 33.35 29.79
N THR A 180 24.49 33.64 28.77
CA THR A 180 23.17 34.22 28.97
C THR A 180 22.24 33.23 29.68
N LEU A 181 22.28 31.94 29.32
CA LEU A 181 21.49 30.90 29.96
C LEU A 181 21.79 30.75 31.46
N LYS A 182 23.06 30.72 31.88
CA LYS A 182 23.44 30.67 33.31
C LYS A 182 22.80 31.81 34.09
N ARG A 183 22.86 33.04 33.54
CA ARG A 183 22.29 34.23 34.17
C ARG A 183 20.76 34.17 34.25
N ILE A 184 20.08 33.67 33.22
CA ILE A 184 18.61 33.56 33.19
C ILE A 184 18.12 32.48 34.15
N CYS A 185 18.79 31.32 34.16
CA CYS A 185 18.41 30.18 35.01
C CYS A 185 18.85 30.38 36.47
N GLY A 186 19.84 31.24 36.73
CA GLY A 186 20.36 31.51 38.07
C GLY A 186 21.22 30.38 38.63
N VAL A 187 21.89 29.63 37.75
CA VAL A 187 22.67 28.43 38.07
C VAL A 187 24.15 28.62 37.72
N ASP A 188 25.01 27.79 38.31
CA ASP A 188 26.42 27.77 37.96
C ASP A 188 26.69 26.92 36.70
N GLU A 189 27.97 26.67 36.41
CA GLU A 189 28.36 25.92 35.22
C GLU A 189 28.15 24.41 35.36
N GLU A 190 28.32 23.87 36.56
CA GLU A 190 28.13 22.44 36.82
C GLU A 190 26.63 22.11 36.72
N ASP A 191 25.79 22.88 37.39
CA ASP A 191 24.33 22.76 37.34
C ASP A 191 23.81 22.89 35.89
N LEU A 192 24.31 23.87 35.12
CA LEU A 192 23.89 24.02 33.72
C LEU A 192 24.25 22.77 32.89
N LEU A 193 25.43 22.18 33.09
CA LEU A 193 25.83 20.98 32.35
C LEU A 193 24.93 19.79 32.67
N ASP A 194 24.55 19.63 33.93
CA ASP A 194 23.62 18.59 34.37
C ASP A 194 22.23 18.80 33.76
N MET A 195 21.71 20.03 33.78
CA MET A 195 20.44 20.38 33.13
C MET A 195 20.45 20.06 31.62
N LEU A 196 21.56 20.33 30.94
CA LEU A 196 21.73 20.00 29.51
C LEU A 196 21.78 18.50 29.26
N ALA A 197 22.39 17.73 30.17
CA ALA A 197 22.41 16.28 30.08
C ALA A 197 20.99 15.70 30.22
N GLU A 198 20.18 16.25 31.13
CA GLU A 198 18.78 15.85 31.30
C GLU A 198 17.95 16.10 30.04
N ILE A 199 18.05 17.30 29.45
CA ILE A 199 17.32 17.63 28.21
C ILE A 199 17.71 16.71 27.05
N ARG A 200 18.99 16.35 26.94
CA ARG A 200 19.46 15.42 25.90
C ARG A 200 18.93 13.99 26.08
N ALA A 201 18.51 13.62 27.28
CA ALA A 201 17.93 12.31 27.57
C ALA A 201 16.40 12.25 27.38
N LEU A 202 15.80 13.35 26.90
CA LEU A 202 14.38 13.44 26.55
C LEU A 202 14.16 13.12 25.07
N ASP A 203 12.93 12.75 24.72
CA ASP A 203 12.56 12.45 23.34
C ASP A 203 11.81 13.64 22.72
N PRO A 204 12.40 14.39 21.78
CA PRO A 204 11.72 15.52 21.16
C PRO A 204 10.61 15.11 20.18
N ARG A 205 10.44 13.83 19.83
CA ARG A 205 9.43 13.34 18.87
C ARG A 205 8.84 11.99 19.30
N PRO A 206 8.09 11.96 20.42
CA PRO A 206 7.61 10.72 21.01
C PRO A 206 6.68 9.90 20.09
N GLY A 207 5.98 10.54 19.13
CA GLY A 207 5.13 9.85 18.15
C GLY A 207 5.90 8.96 17.17
N MET A 208 7.19 9.22 16.94
CA MET A 208 8.02 8.44 16.00
C MET A 208 8.24 6.99 16.46
N ALA A 209 8.06 6.69 17.75
CA ALA A 209 8.11 5.32 18.25
C ALA A 209 7.05 4.42 17.59
N PHE A 210 5.97 5.01 17.07
CA PHE A 210 4.85 4.31 16.44
C PHE A 210 4.82 4.47 14.91
N SER A 211 5.82 5.13 14.32
CA SER A 211 5.94 5.24 12.85
C SER A 211 6.45 3.95 12.20
N GLY A 212 6.49 2.85 12.94
CA GLY A 212 6.91 1.52 12.50
C GLY A 212 5.84 0.73 11.75
N GLY A 213 4.70 1.36 11.43
CA GLY A 213 3.75 0.81 10.46
C GLY A 213 4.53 0.46 9.19
N ALA A 214 4.44 -0.80 8.78
CA ALA A 214 5.22 -1.36 7.68
C ALA A 214 5.35 -0.33 6.55
N SER A 215 6.58 0.05 6.21
CA SER A 215 6.83 0.67 4.91
C SER A 215 6.11 -0.22 3.92
N ASP A 216 5.06 0.29 3.30
CA ASP A 216 4.26 -0.48 2.37
C ASP A 216 5.25 -0.96 1.30
N ALA A 217 5.64 -2.22 1.38
CA ALA A 217 6.71 -2.74 0.55
C ALA A 217 6.11 -2.73 -0.84
N ILE A 218 6.61 -1.85 -1.70
CA ILE A 218 6.14 -1.79 -3.09
C ILE A 218 6.49 -3.15 -3.69
N VAL A 219 5.47 -3.99 -3.84
CA VAL A 219 5.60 -5.27 -4.52
C VAL A 219 5.79 -4.98 -6.00
N ALA A 220 6.93 -5.38 -6.56
CA ALA A 220 7.24 -5.15 -7.96
C ALA A 220 6.41 -6.08 -8.86
N ASP A 221 5.87 -5.55 -9.94
CA ASP A 221 5.18 -6.33 -10.97
C ASP A 221 6.15 -7.12 -11.88
N VAL A 222 7.39 -6.66 -11.99
CA VAL A 222 8.45 -7.25 -12.83
C VAL A 222 9.74 -7.32 -12.02
N GLU A 223 10.38 -8.48 -12.06
CA GLU A 223 11.71 -8.71 -11.49
C GLU A 223 12.76 -8.77 -12.60
N VAL A 224 13.91 -8.14 -12.36
CA VAL A 224 15.04 -8.13 -13.27
C VAL A 224 16.28 -8.63 -12.52
N ARG A 225 16.91 -9.69 -13.02
CA ARG A 225 18.09 -10.32 -12.42
C ARG A 225 19.20 -10.47 -13.45
N ALA A 226 20.45 -10.30 -13.03
CA ALA A 226 21.60 -10.56 -13.90
C ALA A 226 21.79 -12.08 -14.06
N ALA A 227 21.90 -12.55 -15.29
CA ALA A 227 22.26 -13.93 -15.62
C ALA A 227 23.78 -14.15 -15.52
N ASN A 228 24.18 -15.41 -15.41
CA ASN A 228 25.60 -15.81 -15.31
C ASN A 228 26.41 -15.51 -16.60
N ASP A 229 25.74 -15.33 -17.73
CA ASP A 229 26.34 -15.00 -19.03
C ASP A 229 26.43 -13.49 -19.29
N GLY A 230 26.00 -12.65 -18.32
CA GLY A 230 25.98 -11.19 -18.45
C GLY A 230 24.72 -10.63 -19.11
N SER A 231 23.72 -11.46 -19.43
CA SER A 231 22.40 -11.00 -19.89
C SER A 231 21.45 -10.69 -18.73
N TRP A 232 20.27 -10.12 -19.01
CA TRP A 232 19.23 -9.87 -18.00
C TRP A 232 18.11 -10.90 -18.11
N VAL A 233 17.77 -11.54 -17.00
CA VAL A 233 16.56 -12.35 -16.83
C VAL A 233 15.43 -11.44 -16.35
N ILE A 234 14.34 -11.40 -17.10
CA ILE A 234 13.19 -10.53 -16.82
C ILE A 234 11.97 -11.42 -16.66
N GLU A 235 11.36 -11.38 -15.48
CA GLU A 235 10.23 -12.23 -15.12
C GLU A 235 9.11 -11.41 -14.49
N LEU A 236 7.86 -11.82 -14.72
CA LEU A 236 6.72 -11.22 -14.03
C LEU A 236 6.62 -11.79 -12.62
N ASN A 237 6.24 -10.95 -11.66
CA ASN A 237 5.94 -11.42 -10.33
C ASN A 237 4.61 -12.20 -10.33
N SER A 238 4.69 -13.50 -10.05
CA SER A 238 3.50 -14.38 -10.02
C SER A 238 2.54 -14.08 -8.86
N GLU A 239 2.98 -13.35 -7.85
CA GLU A 239 2.17 -12.94 -6.70
C GLU A 239 1.27 -11.74 -7.03
N THR A 240 1.70 -10.86 -7.95
CA THR A 240 0.88 -9.71 -8.39
C THR A 240 -0.07 -10.07 -9.54
N LEU A 241 0.12 -11.22 -10.18
CA LEU A 241 -0.72 -11.67 -11.29
C LEU A 241 -2.05 -12.28 -10.80
N PRO A 242 -3.21 -11.79 -11.29
CA PRO A 242 -4.50 -12.36 -10.94
C PRO A 242 -4.65 -13.77 -11.54
N ARG A 243 -4.99 -14.74 -10.69
CA ARG A 243 -5.23 -16.13 -11.11
C ARG A 243 -6.69 -16.31 -11.51
N VAL A 244 -6.96 -16.40 -12.81
CA VAL A 244 -8.31 -16.65 -13.34
C VAL A 244 -8.39 -18.07 -13.91
N LEU A 245 -9.37 -18.84 -13.43
CA LEU A 245 -9.64 -20.20 -13.91
C LEU A 245 -11.07 -20.24 -14.46
N VAL A 246 -11.21 -20.69 -15.70
CA VAL A 246 -12.52 -20.93 -16.31
C VAL A 246 -12.94 -22.37 -16.04
N ASP A 247 -14.02 -22.54 -15.28
CA ASP A 247 -14.55 -23.87 -14.97
C ASP A 247 -15.43 -24.41 -16.12
N HIS A 248 -14.78 -25.10 -17.05
CA HIS A 248 -15.45 -25.77 -18.16
C HIS A 248 -16.30 -26.96 -17.73
N ILE A 249 -16.01 -27.58 -16.57
CA ILE A 249 -16.74 -28.74 -16.06
C ILE A 249 -18.10 -28.27 -15.55
N TYR A 250 -18.14 -27.20 -14.76
CA TYR A 250 -19.37 -26.59 -14.29
C TYR A 250 -20.26 -26.11 -15.44
N PHE A 251 -19.67 -25.47 -16.46
CA PHE A 251 -20.39 -25.08 -17.67
C PHE A 251 -21.06 -26.29 -18.36
N ALA A 252 -20.33 -27.39 -18.53
CA ALA A 252 -20.86 -28.61 -19.13
C ALA A 252 -21.95 -29.30 -18.29
N GLN A 253 -21.93 -29.13 -16.96
CA GLN A 253 -22.97 -29.65 -16.06
C GLN A 253 -24.26 -28.81 -16.10
N VAL A 254 -24.12 -27.48 -16.22
CA VAL A 254 -25.26 -26.54 -16.17
C VAL A 254 -25.91 -26.34 -17.55
N SER A 255 -25.13 -26.39 -18.62
CA SER A 255 -25.62 -26.20 -20.00
C SER A 255 -26.81 -27.11 -20.39
N PRO A 256 -26.86 -28.40 -20.01
CA PRO A 256 -28.01 -29.27 -20.27
C PRO A 256 -29.28 -28.91 -19.48
N HIS A 257 -29.16 -28.18 -18.37
CA HIS A 257 -30.28 -27.81 -17.50
C HIS A 257 -30.99 -26.52 -17.94
N ALA A 258 -30.43 -25.79 -18.92
CA ALA A 258 -31.04 -24.60 -19.50
C ALA A 258 -32.26 -24.97 -20.36
N LYS A 259 -33.44 -24.49 -19.95
CA LYS A 259 -34.73 -24.89 -20.53
C LYS A 259 -35.13 -23.99 -21.70
N ASN A 260 -34.79 -22.70 -21.61
CA ASN A 260 -35.19 -21.69 -22.58
C ASN A 260 -34.00 -21.21 -23.41
N GLN A 261 -34.26 -20.73 -24.63
CA GLN A 261 -33.21 -20.20 -25.52
C GLN A 261 -32.44 -19.05 -24.86
N THR A 262 -33.15 -18.18 -24.14
CA THR A 262 -32.57 -17.05 -23.41
C THR A 262 -31.57 -17.49 -22.32
N GLU A 263 -31.80 -18.63 -21.66
CA GLU A 263 -30.90 -19.18 -20.65
C GLU A 263 -29.64 -19.79 -21.29
N LYS A 264 -29.80 -20.41 -22.47
CA LYS A 264 -28.67 -20.96 -23.24
C LYS A 264 -27.76 -19.85 -23.79
N ASP A 265 -28.37 -18.80 -24.32
CA ASP A 265 -27.65 -17.64 -24.85
C ASP A 265 -26.87 -16.93 -23.74
N PHE A 266 -27.48 -16.76 -22.56
CA PHE A 266 -26.82 -16.19 -21.38
C PHE A 266 -25.61 -17.01 -20.93
N LEU A 267 -25.74 -18.35 -20.85
CA LEU A 267 -24.61 -19.20 -20.47
C LEU A 267 -23.46 -19.12 -21.50
N ALA A 268 -23.80 -19.13 -22.79
CA ALA A 268 -22.81 -18.98 -23.86
C ALA A 268 -22.07 -17.63 -23.77
N GLU A 269 -22.79 -16.55 -23.51
CA GLU A 269 -22.22 -15.21 -23.30
C GLU A 269 -21.29 -15.18 -22.07
N CYS A 270 -21.69 -15.77 -20.94
CA CYS A 270 -20.83 -15.87 -19.76
C CYS A 270 -19.52 -16.62 -20.05
N LEU A 271 -19.58 -17.73 -20.78
CA LEU A 271 -18.38 -18.49 -21.16
C LEU A 271 -17.50 -17.69 -22.13
N GLN A 272 -18.09 -16.97 -23.08
CA GLN A 272 -17.37 -16.10 -24.00
C GLN A 272 -16.66 -14.98 -23.25
N ASN A 273 -17.33 -14.32 -22.30
CA ASN A 273 -16.76 -13.27 -21.46
C ASN A 273 -15.62 -13.80 -20.60
N ALA A 274 -15.75 -14.99 -20.01
CA ALA A 274 -14.70 -15.63 -19.21
C ALA A 274 -13.45 -15.97 -20.06
N ASN A 275 -13.66 -16.49 -21.27
CA ASN A 275 -12.57 -16.77 -22.20
C ASN A 275 -11.89 -15.48 -22.69
N TRP A 276 -12.67 -14.43 -22.96
CA TRP A 276 -12.15 -13.13 -23.33
C TRP A 276 -11.28 -12.54 -22.22
N LEU A 277 -11.77 -12.53 -20.97
CA LEU A 277 -11.02 -12.04 -19.81
C LEU A 277 -9.68 -12.78 -19.64
N THR A 278 -9.70 -14.11 -19.79
CA THR A 278 -8.48 -14.92 -19.71
C THR A 278 -7.47 -14.53 -20.78
N ARG A 279 -7.92 -14.33 -22.03
CA ARG A 279 -7.06 -13.87 -23.14
C ARG A 279 -6.54 -12.46 -22.93
N SER A 280 -7.37 -11.53 -22.46
CA SER A 280 -6.96 -10.15 -22.18
C SER A 280 -5.91 -10.08 -21.08
N LEU A 281 -6.01 -10.93 -20.05
CA LEU A 281 -4.99 -11.03 -18.99
C LEU A 281 -3.66 -11.59 -19.52
N ASP A 282 -3.70 -12.63 -20.35
CA ASP A 282 -2.51 -13.17 -21.04
C ASP A 282 -1.84 -12.12 -21.94
N GLN A 283 -2.63 -11.40 -22.72
CA GLN A 283 -2.14 -10.32 -23.57
C GLN A 283 -1.49 -9.21 -22.75
N ARG A 284 -2.11 -8.80 -21.64
CA ARG A 284 -1.53 -7.81 -20.72
C ARG A 284 -0.19 -8.29 -20.16
N ALA A 285 -0.10 -9.53 -19.68
CA ALA A 285 1.14 -10.09 -19.16
C ALA A 285 2.26 -10.07 -20.22
N LYS A 286 1.95 -10.50 -21.45
CA LYS A 286 2.89 -10.47 -22.57
C LYS A 286 3.34 -9.05 -22.92
N THR A 287 2.42 -8.09 -22.97
CA THR A 287 2.75 -6.69 -23.25
C THR A 287 3.64 -6.10 -22.17
N ILE A 288 3.37 -6.37 -20.89
CA ILE A 288 4.22 -5.91 -19.78
C ILE A 288 5.64 -6.48 -19.94
N LEU A 289 5.77 -7.77 -20.21
CA LEU A 289 7.07 -8.41 -20.39
C LEU A 289 7.83 -7.83 -21.59
N LYS A 290 7.16 -7.59 -22.74
CA LYS A 290 7.76 -6.93 -23.91
C LYS A 290 8.25 -5.52 -23.58
N VAL A 291 7.41 -4.71 -22.94
CA VAL A 291 7.73 -3.34 -22.54
C VAL A 291 8.91 -3.32 -21.56
N ALA A 292 8.86 -4.15 -20.52
CA ALA A 292 9.93 -4.26 -19.53
C ALA A 292 11.25 -4.69 -20.18
N SER A 293 11.20 -5.65 -21.11
CA SER A 293 12.38 -6.11 -21.85
C SER A 293 13.04 -5.01 -22.65
N GLU A 294 12.25 -4.19 -23.34
CA GLU A 294 12.78 -3.06 -24.10
C GLU A 294 13.33 -1.95 -23.18
N ILE A 295 12.67 -1.68 -22.06
CA ILE A 295 13.16 -0.72 -21.06
C ILE A 295 14.53 -1.17 -20.51
N VAL A 296 14.66 -2.42 -20.08
CA VAL A 296 15.91 -2.99 -19.58
C VAL A 296 17.01 -2.91 -20.63
N ARG A 297 16.70 -3.25 -21.90
CA ARG A 297 17.66 -3.16 -23.01
C ARG A 297 18.20 -1.75 -23.22
N GLN A 298 17.32 -0.74 -23.17
CA GLN A 298 17.72 0.67 -23.36
C GLN A 298 18.47 1.22 -22.14
N GLN A 299 18.16 0.73 -20.93
CA GLN A 299 18.70 1.17 -19.64
C GLN A 299 19.78 0.23 -19.08
N ASP A 300 20.38 -0.63 -19.89
CA ASP A 300 21.41 -1.58 -19.47
C ASP A 300 22.53 -0.91 -18.63
N ALA A 301 23.06 0.21 -19.12
CA ALA A 301 24.12 0.96 -18.42
C ALA A 301 23.69 1.48 -17.03
N PHE A 302 22.40 1.80 -16.84
CA PHE A 302 21.86 2.19 -15.55
C PHE A 302 21.81 1.00 -14.57
N LEU A 303 21.41 -0.18 -15.06
CA LEU A 303 21.33 -1.38 -14.22
C LEU A 303 22.72 -1.88 -13.79
N VAL A 304 23.75 -1.68 -14.62
CA VAL A 304 25.13 -2.07 -14.31
C VAL A 304 25.88 -1.03 -13.47
N HIS A 305 25.77 0.26 -13.81
CA HIS A 305 26.61 1.33 -13.25
C HIS A 305 25.86 2.32 -12.35
N GLY A 306 24.55 2.13 -12.17
CA GLY A 306 23.69 2.93 -11.30
C GLY A 306 23.18 4.23 -11.93
N VAL A 307 22.50 5.03 -11.10
CA VAL A 307 21.68 6.20 -11.48
C VAL A 307 22.40 7.21 -12.38
N ARG A 308 23.73 7.36 -12.25
CA ARG A 308 24.52 8.30 -13.06
C ARG A 308 24.54 7.96 -14.56
N HIS A 309 24.20 6.73 -14.93
CA HIS A 309 24.19 6.24 -16.31
C HIS A 309 22.77 6.11 -16.88
N LEU A 310 21.77 6.66 -16.20
CA LEU A 310 20.38 6.69 -16.64
C LEU A 310 20.24 7.48 -17.94
N LYS A 311 19.66 6.83 -18.97
CA LYS A 311 19.40 7.47 -20.26
C LYS A 311 17.96 8.01 -20.28
N PRO A 312 17.71 9.23 -20.79
CA PRO A 312 16.34 9.68 -21.02
C PRO A 312 15.63 8.73 -21.99
N LEU A 313 14.39 8.36 -21.67
CA LEU A 313 13.60 7.41 -22.47
C LEU A 313 12.20 7.97 -22.68
N ASN A 314 11.75 7.97 -23.94
CA ASN A 314 10.45 8.49 -24.34
C ASN A 314 9.49 7.33 -24.61
N LEU A 315 8.22 7.46 -24.21
CA LEU A 315 7.17 6.46 -24.43
C LEU A 315 7.06 6.05 -25.90
N ARG A 316 7.19 7.01 -26.82
CA ARG A 316 7.16 6.72 -28.26
C ARG A 316 8.30 5.78 -28.69
N THR A 317 9.48 5.93 -28.11
CA THR A 317 10.65 5.11 -28.45
C THR A 317 10.46 3.65 -28.07
N VAL A 318 9.78 3.38 -26.94
CA VAL A 318 9.44 2.01 -26.55
C VAL A 318 8.32 1.45 -27.42
N ALA A 319 7.28 2.26 -27.69
CA ALA A 319 6.17 1.86 -28.55
C ALA A 319 6.64 1.49 -29.98
N ASP A 320 7.46 2.33 -30.61
CA ASP A 320 8.00 2.10 -31.95
C ASP A 320 8.87 0.81 -32.02
N ALA A 321 9.44 0.36 -30.90
CA ALA A 321 10.30 -0.81 -30.83
C ALA A 321 9.54 -2.13 -30.60
N ILE A 322 8.34 -2.09 -30.00
CA ILE A 322 7.55 -3.28 -29.66
C ILE A 322 6.41 -3.58 -30.63
N GLY A 323 6.10 -2.66 -31.54
CA GLY A 323 5.07 -2.82 -32.59
C GLY A 323 3.79 -2.08 -32.27
#